data_AF-A0A1W5D5A7-F1
#
_entry.id   AF-A0A1W5D5A7-F1
#
_cell.length_a   1.000
_cell.length_b   1.000
_cell.length_c   1.000
_cell.angle_alpha   90.00
_cell.angle_beta   90.00
_cell.angle_gamma   90.00
#
_symmetry.space_group_name_H-M   'P 1'
#
loop_
_entity.id
_entity.type
_entity.pdbx_description
1 polymer ?
#
loop_
_entity_poly.entity_id
_entity_poly.type
_entity_poly.pdbx_seq_one_letter_code
_entity_poly.pdbx_strand_id
1 'polypeptide(L)'
;MANGYDVYDLYDLGEFDQKGSVGTKWGTKDELKEFALEAKKVGMGIYFDAVLNHKAGADRTEKCWVVEVDQNDRTKEIGKPEEIEAWLGFDFQGRGDKYSSQKYHWEHF
;
A
#
# COMPACT_ATOMS: atom_id res chain seq x y z
N MET A 1 -7.07 13.06 -2.71
CA MET A 1 -7.23 11.64 -3.12
C MET A 1 -5.94 11.20 -3.80
N ALA A 2 -5.37 10.05 -3.43
CA ALA A 2 -4.11 9.54 -3.99
C ALA A 2 -4.27 9.13 -5.47
N ASN A 3 -3.18 9.13 -6.24
CA ASN A 3 -3.20 8.76 -7.66
C ASN A 3 -3.01 7.24 -7.91
N GLY A 4 -2.64 6.47 -6.88
CA GLY A 4 -2.43 5.02 -6.96
C GLY A 4 -0.98 4.57 -6.66
N TYR A 5 -0.01 5.48 -6.72
CA TYR A 5 1.39 5.16 -6.42
C TYR A 5 1.69 5.10 -4.92
N ASP A 6 0.98 5.86 -4.09
CA ASP A 6 1.10 5.81 -2.63
C ASP A 6 0.26 4.65 -2.07
N VAL A 7 0.66 3.40 -2.35
CA VAL A 7 -0.17 2.23 -2.10
C VAL A 7 -0.29 1.91 -0.60
N TYR A 8 -1.51 1.96 -0.07
CA TYR A 8 -1.81 1.61 1.32
C TYR A 8 -2.14 0.10 1.44
N ASP A 9 -3.20 -0.35 0.78
CA ASP A 9 -3.72 -1.72 0.90
C ASP A 9 -3.98 -2.32 -0.49
N LEU A 10 -3.20 -3.34 -0.87
CA LEU A 10 -3.28 -3.98 -2.18
C LEU A 10 -4.57 -4.76 -2.40
N TYR A 11 -5.24 -5.16 -1.31
CA TYR A 11 -6.45 -5.97 -1.37
C TYR A 11 -7.73 -5.13 -1.40
N ASP A 12 -7.61 -3.82 -1.15
CA ASP A 12 -8.72 -2.89 -1.19
C ASP A 12 -8.78 -2.19 -2.56
N LEU A 13 -9.62 -2.72 -3.45
CA LEU A 13 -9.86 -2.15 -4.78
C LEU A 13 -10.98 -1.08 -4.75
N GLY A 14 -11.16 -0.41 -3.61
CA GLY A 14 -12.29 0.49 -3.36
C GLY A 14 -13.53 -0.27 -2.91
N GLU A 15 -13.36 -1.18 -1.94
CA GLU A 15 -14.42 -2.02 -1.36
C GLU A 15 -14.66 -1.71 0.13
N PHE A 16 -13.65 -1.23 0.85
CA PHE A 16 -13.70 -1.06 2.30
C PHE A 16 -13.64 0.41 2.69
N ASP A 17 -14.30 0.77 3.79
CA ASP A 17 -14.16 2.12 4.36
C ASP A 17 -12.79 2.24 5.04
N GLN A 18 -11.81 2.73 4.28
CA GLN A 18 -10.43 2.92 4.73
C GLN A 18 -9.93 4.28 4.26
N LYS A 19 -9.18 4.97 5.13
CA LYS A 19 -8.63 6.31 4.84
C LYS A 19 -9.71 7.34 4.44
N GLY A 20 -10.92 7.19 4.98
CA GLY A 20 -12.02 8.15 4.86
C GLY A 20 -12.87 8.03 3.59
N SER A 21 -12.79 6.92 2.85
CA SER A 21 -13.63 6.64 1.69
C SER A 21 -13.72 5.14 1.43
N VAL A 22 -14.85 4.70 0.84
CA VAL A 22 -14.96 3.37 0.25
C VAL A 22 -14.38 3.34 -1.15
N GLY A 23 -14.73 4.31 -2.00
CA GLY A 23 -14.22 4.38 -3.37
C GLY A 23 -12.77 4.87 -3.41
N THR A 24 -11.99 4.32 -4.34
CA THR A 24 -10.73 4.95 -4.75
C THR A 24 -11.02 6.25 -5.51
N LYS A 25 -9.96 6.98 -5.91
CA LYS A 25 -10.10 8.12 -6.84
C LYS A 25 -10.84 7.74 -8.14
N TRP A 26 -10.73 6.48 -8.55
CA TRP A 26 -11.22 5.98 -9.84
C TRP A 26 -12.58 5.29 -9.77
N GLY A 27 -13.15 5.17 -8.56
CA GLY A 27 -14.39 4.45 -8.31
C GLY A 27 -14.23 3.29 -7.33
N THR A 28 -15.28 2.51 -7.25
CA THR A 28 -15.45 1.33 -6.39
C THR A 28 -15.02 0.04 -7.09
N LYS A 29 -14.84 -1.02 -6.31
CA LYS A 29 -14.54 -2.36 -6.85
C LYS A 29 -15.63 -2.87 -7.80
N ASP A 30 -16.89 -2.53 -7.56
CA ASP A 30 -17.99 -3.00 -8.41
C ASP A 30 -18.01 -2.27 -9.76
N GLU A 31 -17.76 -0.96 -9.78
CA GLU A 31 -17.57 -0.20 -11.04
C GLU A 31 -16.38 -0.74 -11.85
N LEU A 32 -15.27 -1.11 -11.18
CA LEU A 32 -14.13 -1.76 -11.83
C LEU A 32 -14.51 -3.12 -12.45
N LYS A 33 -15.33 -3.93 -11.78
CA LYS A 33 -15.82 -5.20 -12.34
C LYS A 33 -16.70 -4.97 -13.56
N GLU A 34 -17.61 -4.01 -13.49
CA GLU A 34 -18.47 -3.65 -14.62
C GLU A 34 -17.64 -3.20 -15.83
N PHE A 35 -16.66 -2.32 -15.61
CA PHE A 35 -15.70 -1.92 -16.64
C PHE A 35 -14.97 -3.13 -17.26
N ALA A 36 -14.50 -4.07 -16.43
CA ALA A 36 -13.81 -5.25 -16.91
C ALA A 36 -14.71 -6.18 -17.75
N LEU A 37 -16.00 -6.27 -17.40
CA LEU A 37 -16.98 -7.01 -18.19
C LEU A 37 -17.22 -6.36 -19.56
N GLU A 38 -17.35 -5.03 -19.63
CA GLU A 38 -17.51 -4.32 -20.90
C GLU A 38 -16.27 -4.42 -21.79
N ALA A 39 -15.06 -4.26 -21.22
CA ALA A 39 -13.81 -4.44 -21.96
C ALA A 39 -13.71 -5.85 -22.58
N LYS A 40 -14.12 -6.88 -21.82
CA LYS A 40 -14.14 -8.27 -22.30
C LYS A 40 -15.12 -8.46 -23.46
N LYS A 41 -16.30 -7.84 -23.44
CA LYS A 41 -17.30 -7.94 -24.53
C LYS A 41 -16.78 -7.43 -25.87
N VAL A 42 -15.91 -6.42 -25.84
CA VAL A 42 -15.28 -5.84 -27.04
C VAL A 42 -13.91 -6.45 -27.36
N GLY A 43 -13.53 -7.52 -26.68
CA GLY A 43 -12.26 -8.23 -26.92
C GLY A 43 -11.01 -7.48 -26.47
N MET A 44 -11.14 -6.49 -25.58
CA MET A 44 -9.99 -5.76 -25.02
C MET A 44 -9.46 -6.45 -23.76
N GLY A 45 -8.13 -6.55 -23.67
CA GLY A 45 -7.44 -6.93 -22.45
C GLY A 45 -7.27 -5.75 -21.50
N ILE A 46 -7.10 -6.05 -20.21
CA ILE A 46 -6.79 -5.07 -19.16
C ILE A 46 -5.47 -5.44 -18.52
N TYR A 47 -4.59 -4.46 -18.38
CA TYR A 47 -3.36 -4.58 -17.59
C TYR A 47 -3.50 -3.74 -16.32
N PHE A 48 -3.16 -4.36 -15.18
CA PHE A 48 -3.15 -3.69 -13.89
C PHE A 48 -1.75 -3.13 -13.62
N ASP A 49 -1.70 -1.87 -13.18
CA ASP A 49 -0.48 -1.32 -12.60
C ASP A 49 -0.18 -2.02 -11.26
N ALA A 50 1.08 -2.33 -11.00
CA ALA A 50 1.53 -3.13 -9.88
C ALA A 50 2.61 -2.35 -9.10
N VAL A 51 2.17 -1.57 -8.13
CA VAL A 51 3.05 -0.79 -7.26
C VAL A 51 3.47 -1.65 -6.06
N LEU A 52 4.66 -2.24 -6.15
CA LEU A 52 5.15 -3.20 -5.15
C LEU A 52 6.43 -2.75 -4.42
N ASN A 53 7.00 -1.59 -4.79
CA ASN A 53 8.26 -1.11 -4.25
C ASN A 53 8.16 -0.62 -2.79
N HIS A 54 7.01 -0.05 -2.41
CA HIS A 54 6.83 0.58 -1.11
C HIS A 54 5.37 0.50 -0.66
N LYS A 55 5.11 0.88 0.59
CA LYS A 55 3.76 1.09 1.13
C LYS A 55 3.70 2.47 1.78
N ALA A 56 2.54 3.12 1.71
CA ALA A 56 2.35 4.47 2.20
C ALA A 56 1.10 4.58 3.08
N GLY A 57 1.11 5.53 4.02
CA GLY A 57 -0.04 5.82 4.88
C GLY A 57 -0.30 4.73 5.93
N ALA A 58 0.76 4.26 6.61
CA ALA A 58 0.64 3.31 7.71
C ALA A 58 -0.38 3.77 8.77
N ASP A 59 -0.91 2.83 9.54
CA ASP A 59 -1.96 3.07 10.55
C ASP A 59 -1.38 3.56 11.87
N ARG A 60 -0.15 3.16 12.18
CA ARG A 60 0.57 3.57 13.38
C ARG A 60 2.07 3.62 13.13
N THR A 61 2.76 4.29 14.05
CA THR A 61 4.20 4.24 14.17
C THR A 61 4.66 2.98 14.90
N GLU A 62 5.87 2.53 14.58
CA GLU A 62 6.59 1.50 15.30
C GLU A 62 8.02 1.97 15.56
N LYS A 63 8.62 1.45 16.62
CA LYS A 63 10.03 1.66 16.93
C LYS A 63 10.88 0.62 16.22
N CYS A 64 11.93 1.04 15.54
CA CYS A 64 12.90 0.14 14.93
C CYS A 64 14.31 0.71 14.99
N TRP A 65 15.30 -0.19 14.96
CA TRP A 65 16.71 0.19 14.86
C TRP A 65 17.07 0.43 13.40
N VAL A 66 17.76 1.54 13.14
CA VAL A 66 18.18 1.94 11.81
C VAL A 66 19.63 2.42 11.82
N VAL A 67 20.25 2.47 10.64
CA VAL A 67 21.53 3.12 10.40
C VAL A 67 21.37 4.05 9.20
N GLU A 68 21.86 5.28 9.32
CA GLU A 68 21.88 6.22 8.20
C GLU A 68 22.87 5.77 7.12
N VAL A 69 22.46 5.81 5.85
CA VAL A 69 23.29 5.46 4.69
C VAL A 69 23.51 6.66 3.77
N ASP A 70 24.63 6.67 3.04
CA ASP A 70 24.96 7.73 2.07
C ASP A 70 23.89 7.82 0.98
N GLN A 71 23.39 9.04 0.71
CA GLN A 71 22.37 9.27 -0.30
C GLN A 71 22.83 8.97 -1.74
N ASN A 72 24.12 9.11 -2.01
CA ASN A 72 24.73 8.82 -3.33
C ASN A 72 25.17 7.36 -3.46
N ASP A 73 25.30 6.64 -2.34
CA ASP A 73 25.69 5.22 -2.29
C ASP A 73 25.10 4.53 -1.06
N ARG A 74 23.86 4.04 -1.20
CA ARG A 74 23.08 3.44 -0.11
C ARG A 74 23.65 2.12 0.44
N THR A 75 24.79 1.65 -0.10
CA THR A 75 25.53 0.52 0.45
C THR A 75 26.51 0.92 1.56
N LYS A 76 26.72 2.23 1.76
CA LYS A 76 27.64 2.78 2.77
C LYS A 76 26.87 3.35 3.96
N GLU A 77 27.08 2.75 5.12
CA GLU A 77 26.65 3.30 6.41
C GLU A 77 27.49 4.53 6.78
N ILE A 78 26.84 5.62 7.17
CA ILE A 78 27.47 6.89 7.58
C ILE A 78 27.08 7.31 9.00
N GLY A 79 26.11 6.63 9.60
CA GLY A 79 25.63 6.87 10.96
C GLY A 79 26.01 5.76 11.95
N LYS A 80 25.59 5.93 13.21
CA LYS A 80 25.58 4.85 14.21
C LYS A 80 24.16 4.28 14.30
N PRO A 81 24.00 3.01 14.70
CA PRO A 81 22.69 2.46 14.98
C PRO A 81 21.93 3.32 16.00
N GLU A 82 20.69 3.67 15.68
CA GLU A 82 19.78 4.38 16.57
C GLU A 82 18.35 3.84 16.47
N GLU A 83 17.58 4.02 17.53
CA GLU A 83 16.15 3.70 17.52
C GLU A 83 15.38 4.93 17.04
N ILE A 84 14.56 4.73 16.00
CA ILE A 84 13.63 5.76 15.51
C ILE A 84 12.19 5.30 15.71
N GLU A 85 11.27 6.26 15.66
CA GLU A 85 9.83 6.00 15.55
C GLU A 85 9.36 6.35 14.13
N ALA A 86 8.83 5.37 13.41
CA ALA A 86 8.50 5.49 11.99
C ALA A 86 7.15 4.85 11.62
N TRP A 87 6.50 5.35 10.58
CA TRP A 87 5.20 4.87 10.07
C TRP A 87 5.32 3.53 9.35
N LEU A 88 5.33 2.44 10.12
CA LEU A 88 5.61 1.08 9.63
C LEU A 88 4.54 0.03 9.98
N GLY A 89 3.56 0.38 10.82
CA GLY A 89 2.49 -0.53 11.21
C GLY A 89 1.25 -0.43 10.33
N PHE A 90 0.88 -1.51 9.63
CA PHE A 90 -0.33 -1.58 8.80
C PHE A 90 -1.27 -2.68 9.28
N ASP A 91 -2.47 -2.29 9.72
CA ASP A 91 -3.47 -3.16 10.34
C ASP A 91 -4.68 -3.42 9.44
N PHE A 92 -4.97 -2.48 8.52
CA PHE A 92 -6.08 -2.57 7.56
C PHE A 92 -7.44 -2.78 8.24
N GLN A 93 -7.75 -1.97 9.27
CA GLN A 93 -8.91 -2.20 10.13
C GLN A 93 -10.25 -2.29 9.36
N GLY A 94 -10.43 -1.49 8.31
CA GLY A 94 -11.66 -1.50 7.52
C GLY A 94 -11.83 -2.78 6.70
N ARG A 95 -10.73 -3.39 6.24
CA ARG A 95 -10.75 -4.69 5.56
C ARG A 95 -10.74 -5.88 6.53
N GLY A 96 -10.11 -5.72 7.69
CA GLY A 96 -9.81 -6.81 8.60
C GLY A 96 -8.93 -7.88 7.92
N ASP A 97 -9.37 -9.13 7.96
CA ASP A 97 -8.64 -10.26 7.38
C ASP A 97 -9.27 -10.77 6.08
N LYS A 98 -10.23 -10.03 5.52
CA LYS A 98 -10.83 -10.39 4.24
C LYS A 98 -9.75 -10.38 3.15
N TYR A 99 -9.73 -11.45 2.35
CA TYR A 99 -8.75 -11.79 1.31
C TYR A 99 -7.32 -12.08 1.80
N SER A 100 -6.85 -11.43 2.87
CA SER A 100 -5.53 -11.67 3.46
C SER A 100 -5.48 -11.22 4.92
N SER A 101 -4.92 -12.07 5.78
CA SER A 101 -4.64 -11.76 7.19
C SER A 101 -3.28 -11.10 7.42
N GLN A 102 -2.48 -10.86 6.37
CA GLN A 102 -1.16 -10.25 6.49
C GLN A 102 -1.26 -8.83 7.04
N LYS A 103 -0.57 -8.58 8.16
CA LYS A 103 -0.29 -7.24 8.69
C LYS A 103 1.17 -6.89 8.39
N TYR A 104 1.48 -5.61 8.27
CA TYR A 104 2.87 -5.19 8.05
C TYR A 104 3.42 -4.51 9.31
N HIS A 105 4.69 -4.79 9.55
CA HIS A 105 5.51 -4.29 10.64
C HIS A 105 6.85 -3.85 10.06
N TRP A 106 7.64 -3.11 10.84
CA TRP A 106 8.97 -2.64 10.43
C TRP A 106 9.85 -3.74 9.83
N GLU A 107 9.78 -4.99 10.31
CA GLU A 107 10.63 -6.09 9.78
C GLU A 107 10.31 -6.53 8.34
N HIS A 108 9.23 -6.01 7.74
CA HIS A 108 8.85 -6.29 6.34
C HIS A 108 9.41 -5.26 5.35
N PHE A 109 10.16 -4.26 5.83
CA PHE A 109 10.73 -3.16 5.06
C PHE A 109 12.25 -3.10 5.27
#